data_AF-A0A435TU37-F1
#
_entry.id   AF-A0A435TU37-F1
#
_cell.length_a   1.000
_cell.length_b   1.000
_cell.length_c   1.000
_cell.angle_alpha   90.00
_cell.angle_beta   90.00
_cell.angle_gamma   90.00
#
_symmetry.space_group_name_H-M   'P 1'
#
loop_
_entity.id
_entity.type
_entity.pdbx_description
1 polymer ?
#
loop_
_entity_poly.entity_id
_entity_poly.type
_entity_poly.pdbx_seq_one_letter_code
_entity_poly.pdbx_strand_id
1 'polypeptide(L)'
;IIDKQTSNWNRDEAQNLMTNWLSTGKPFDGVIANNDESAIGAIQAMKAGNIDMKAVVVGGVDATQDALAAMQAGDLDVTVFQDAAGQGAGALDAALKLSKGEKVEHKVYVPFQLVTPANIDKFLKKN
;
A
#
# COMPACT_ATOMS: atom_id res chain seq x y z
N ILE A 1 -6.65 -3.52 17.34
CA ILE A 1 -6.72 -2.16 16.76
C ILE A 1 -6.85 -1.18 17.91
N ILE A 2 -5.88 -0.30 18.11
CA ILE A 2 -5.86 0.65 19.24
C ILE A 2 -6.31 2.07 18.85
N ASP A 3 -6.26 2.40 17.56
CA ASP A 3 -6.77 3.63 16.95
C ASP A 3 -7.01 3.36 15.44
N LYS A 4 -7.82 4.21 14.79
CA LYS A 4 -8.08 4.20 13.34
C LYS A 4 -8.55 5.58 12.90
N GLN A 5 -7.84 6.17 11.94
CA GLN A 5 -8.20 7.47 11.35
C GLN A 5 -7.93 7.47 9.84
N THR A 6 -8.52 8.44 9.16
CA THR A 6 -8.40 8.61 7.71
C THR A 6 -7.29 9.60 7.41
N SER A 7 -6.31 9.20 6.59
CA SER A 7 -5.20 10.02 6.09
C SER A 7 -5.43 10.52 4.66
N ASN A 8 -6.60 10.28 4.07
CA ASN A 8 -6.96 10.67 2.69
C ASN A 8 -5.94 10.21 1.63
N TRP A 9 -5.29 9.07 1.85
CA TRP A 9 -4.22 8.56 0.99
C TRP A 9 -3.04 9.53 0.82
N ASN A 10 -2.91 10.49 1.74
CA ASN A 10 -1.93 11.55 1.72
C ASN A 10 -0.82 11.29 2.73
N ARG A 11 0.43 11.43 2.28
CA ARG A 11 1.64 11.15 3.05
C ARG A 11 1.76 12.06 4.28
N ASP A 12 1.57 13.37 4.12
CA ASP A 12 1.72 14.35 5.19
C ASP A 12 0.64 14.18 6.26
N GLU A 13 -0.60 13.89 5.85
CA GLU A 13 -1.69 13.60 6.77
C GLU A 13 -1.41 12.34 7.60
N ALA A 14 -0.93 11.27 6.96
CA ALA A 14 -0.56 10.05 7.67
C ALA A 14 0.62 10.28 8.65
N GLN A 15 1.61 11.08 8.27
CA GLN A 15 2.71 11.47 9.14
C GLN A 15 2.21 12.24 10.37
N ASN A 16 1.32 13.20 10.18
CA ASN A 16 0.72 13.96 11.28
C ASN A 16 -0.08 13.06 12.22
N LEU A 17 -0.91 12.15 11.67
CA LEU A 17 -1.68 11.19 12.47
C LEU A 17 -0.77 10.28 13.29
N MET A 18 0.26 9.69 12.67
CA MET A 18 1.18 8.81 13.38
C MET A 18 1.98 9.57 14.45
N THR A 19 2.41 10.81 14.17
CA THR A 19 3.07 11.67 15.17
C THR A 19 2.18 11.88 16.39
N ASN A 20 0.89 12.18 16.17
CA ASN A 20 -0.09 12.33 17.25
C ASN A 20 -0.27 11.03 18.03
N TRP A 21 -0.33 9.87 17.35
CA TRP A 21 -0.44 8.58 18.03
C TRP A 21 0.79 8.25 18.87
N LEU A 22 1.99 8.49 18.37
CA LEU A 22 3.24 8.29 19.12
C LEU A 22 3.27 9.14 20.39
N SER A 23 2.75 10.38 20.35
CA SER A 23 2.67 11.27 21.52
C SER A 23 1.85 10.70 22.68
N THR A 24 0.93 9.77 22.40
CA THR A 24 0.12 9.13 23.44
C THR A 24 0.90 8.13 24.29
N GLY A 25 2.07 7.68 23.83
CA GLY A 25 2.88 6.66 24.50
C GLY A 25 2.23 5.27 24.55
N LYS A 26 1.12 5.06 23.84
CA LYS A 26 0.46 3.75 23.78
C LYS A 26 1.31 2.78 22.96
N PRO A 27 1.60 1.58 23.49
CA PRO A 27 2.35 0.57 22.74
C PRO A 27 1.50 0.04 21.56
N PHE A 28 2.17 -0.31 20.47
CA PHE A 28 1.58 -0.90 19.27
C PHE A 28 2.61 -1.82 18.60
N ASP A 29 2.12 -2.83 17.89
CA ASP A 29 2.97 -3.85 17.25
C ASP A 29 3.04 -3.67 15.72
N GLY A 30 2.16 -2.85 15.14
CA GLY A 30 2.11 -2.67 13.69
C GLY A 30 1.17 -1.57 13.20
N VAL A 31 1.35 -1.21 11.93
CA VAL A 31 0.58 -0.21 11.20
C VAL A 31 0.05 -0.84 9.91
N ILE A 32 -1.26 -0.71 9.68
CA ILE A 32 -1.91 -1.11 8.43
C ILE A 32 -2.39 0.16 7.75
N ALA A 33 -1.80 0.46 6.59
CA ALA A 33 -2.18 1.59 5.77
C ALA A 33 -2.95 1.15 4.53
N ASN A 34 -3.98 1.92 4.17
CA ASN A 34 -4.81 1.64 3.00
C ASN A 34 -4.17 2.00 1.66
N ASN A 35 -3.00 2.64 1.67
CA ASN A 35 -2.11 2.78 0.52
C ASN A 35 -0.67 3.02 0.98
N ASP A 36 0.26 2.95 0.02
CA ASP A 36 1.68 3.12 0.24
C ASP A 36 2.05 4.53 0.71
N GLU A 37 1.39 5.59 0.23
CA GLU A 37 1.64 6.96 0.71
C GLU A 37 1.39 7.12 2.21
N SER A 38 0.30 6.51 2.68
CA SER A 38 -0.05 6.55 4.10
C SER A 38 0.90 5.69 4.93
N ALA A 39 1.36 4.55 4.39
CA ALA A 39 2.39 3.72 5.02
C ALA A 39 3.69 4.50 5.19
N ILE A 40 4.14 5.16 4.13
CA ILE A 40 5.37 5.96 4.09
C ILE A 40 5.29 7.14 5.06
N GLY A 41 4.16 7.86 5.11
CA GLY A 41 3.96 8.93 6.08
C GLY A 41 4.08 8.44 7.53
N ALA A 42 3.47 7.29 7.84
CA ALA A 42 3.60 6.68 9.16
C ALA A 42 5.05 6.26 9.49
N ILE A 43 5.77 5.67 8.51
CA ILE A 43 7.19 5.33 8.63
C ILE A 43 8.03 6.57 8.95
N GLN A 44 7.80 7.68 8.24
CA GLN A 44 8.53 8.94 8.47
C GLN A 44 8.33 9.45 9.90
N ALA A 45 7.09 9.43 10.40
CA ALA A 45 6.80 9.82 11.78
C ALA A 45 7.46 8.88 12.80
N MET A 46 7.41 7.57 12.58
CA MET A 46 8.05 6.57 13.45
C MET A 46 9.57 6.75 13.50
N LYS A 47 10.22 6.96 12.36
CA LYS A 47 11.67 7.23 12.29
C LYS A 47 12.02 8.55 12.98
N ALA A 48 11.23 9.61 12.78
CA ALA A 48 11.41 10.87 13.49
C ALA A 48 11.25 10.74 15.02
N GLY A 49 10.38 9.81 15.45
CA GLY A 49 10.19 9.43 16.85
C GLY A 49 11.22 8.44 17.39
N ASN A 50 12.24 8.07 16.62
CA ASN A 50 13.26 7.06 16.95
C ASN A 50 12.68 5.67 17.27
N ILE A 51 11.56 5.30 16.64
CA ILE A 51 11.05 3.94 16.68
C ILE A 51 11.93 3.05 15.80
N ASP A 52 12.37 1.91 16.33
CA ASP A 52 13.07 0.90 15.54
C ASP A 52 12.07 0.23 14.59
N MET A 53 12.29 0.38 13.28
CA MET A 53 11.42 -0.21 12.27
C MET A 53 11.41 -1.74 12.30
N LYS A 54 12.43 -2.38 12.90
CA LYS A 54 12.42 -3.84 13.11
C LYS A 54 11.47 -4.29 14.21
N ALA A 55 11.01 -3.36 15.06
CA ALA A 55 10.12 -3.64 16.18
C ALA A 55 8.63 -3.49 15.82
N VAL A 56 8.31 -2.97 14.62
CA VAL A 56 6.95 -2.67 14.19
C VAL A 56 6.73 -3.21 12.78
N VAL A 57 5.64 -3.95 12.58
CA VAL A 57 5.26 -4.40 11.23
C VAL A 57 4.45 -3.34 10.52
N VAL A 58 4.87 -2.90 9.33
CA VAL A 58 4.17 -1.91 8.51
C VAL A 58 3.68 -2.53 7.19
N GLY A 59 2.39 -2.35 6.90
CA GLY A 59 1.77 -2.81 5.67
C GLY A 59 1.14 -1.68 4.84
N GLY A 60 1.39 -1.69 3.54
CA GLY A 60 0.81 -0.79 2.54
C GLY A 60 0.02 -1.51 1.45
N VAL A 61 -0.39 -0.76 0.44
CA VAL A 61 -1.12 -1.21 -0.76
C VAL A 61 -0.67 -0.34 -1.92
N ASP A 62 -0.57 -0.92 -3.11
CA ASP A 62 -0.24 -0.36 -4.44
C ASP A 62 1.10 -0.87 -5.01
N ALA A 63 2.05 -1.18 -4.13
CA ALA A 63 3.43 -1.53 -4.45
C ALA A 63 4.18 -0.47 -5.27
N THR A 64 3.96 0.81 -4.96
CA THR A 64 4.60 1.95 -5.64
C THR A 64 6.13 1.86 -5.59
N GLN A 65 6.83 2.58 -6.48
CA GLN A 65 8.30 2.59 -6.46
C GLN A 65 8.87 3.06 -5.12
N ASP A 66 8.23 4.04 -4.48
CA ASP A 66 8.62 4.51 -3.14
C ASP A 66 8.41 3.42 -2.07
N ALA A 67 7.32 2.64 -2.15
CA ALA A 67 7.10 1.51 -1.25
C ALA A 67 8.13 0.40 -1.46
N LEU A 68 8.44 0.04 -2.71
CA LEU A 68 9.46 -0.95 -3.00
C LEU A 68 10.84 -0.50 -2.49
N ALA A 69 11.18 0.78 -2.63
CA ALA A 69 12.40 1.35 -2.05
C ALA A 69 12.38 1.29 -0.51
N ALA A 70 11.26 1.62 0.15
CA ALA A 70 11.11 1.50 1.59
C ALA A 70 11.23 0.04 2.07
N MET A 71 10.72 -0.92 1.30
CA MET A 71 10.90 -2.36 1.56
C MET A 71 12.38 -2.76 1.45
N GLN A 72 13.08 -2.29 0.43
CA GLN A 72 14.53 -2.55 0.27
C GLN A 72 15.35 -1.93 1.41
N ALA A 73 14.92 -0.79 1.95
CA ALA A 73 15.52 -0.17 3.12
C ALA A 73 15.20 -0.90 4.45
N GLY A 74 14.24 -1.83 4.44
CA GLY A 74 13.76 -2.53 5.63
C GLY A 74 12.82 -1.71 6.51
N ASP A 75 12.22 -0.65 5.95
CA ASP A 75 11.27 0.23 6.65
C ASP A 75 9.80 -0.18 6.42
N LEU A 76 9.50 -0.93 5.34
CA LEU A 76 8.17 -1.43 5.00
C LEU A 76 8.21 -2.95 4.83
N ASP A 77 7.32 -3.69 5.50
CA ASP A 77 7.38 -5.16 5.52
C ASP A 77 6.59 -5.81 4.37
N VAL A 78 5.49 -5.17 3.97
CA VAL A 78 4.55 -5.75 3.01
C VAL A 78 3.79 -4.66 2.27
N THR A 79 3.52 -4.91 1.00
CA THR A 79 2.55 -4.13 0.21
C THR A 79 1.75 -5.07 -0.70
N VAL A 80 0.64 -4.60 -1.24
CA VAL A 80 -0.24 -5.39 -2.11
C VAL A 80 -0.32 -4.70 -3.45
N PHE A 81 0.28 -5.29 -4.48
CA PHE A 81 0.26 -4.77 -5.84
C PHE A 81 -1.15 -4.86 -6.42
N GLN A 82 -1.62 -3.73 -6.94
CA GLN A 82 -2.85 -3.62 -7.73
C GLN A 82 -2.46 -3.43 -9.21
N ASP A 83 -2.80 -4.40 -10.06
CA ASP A 83 -2.40 -4.38 -11.48
C ASP A 83 -3.22 -3.38 -12.29
N ALA A 84 -2.81 -2.10 -12.27
CA ALA A 84 -3.46 -1.01 -12.98
C ALA A 84 -3.50 -1.25 -14.51
N ALA A 85 -2.45 -1.84 -15.08
CA ALA A 85 -2.40 -2.19 -16.50
C ALA A 85 -3.41 -3.30 -16.83
N GLY A 86 -3.48 -4.34 -16.00
CA GLY A 86 -4.47 -5.41 -16.11
C GLY A 86 -5.91 -4.90 -15.96
N GLN A 87 -6.15 -3.98 -15.03
CA GLN A 87 -7.45 -3.32 -14.86
C GLN A 87 -7.83 -2.48 -16.10
N GLY A 88 -6.89 -1.70 -16.63
CA GLY A 88 -7.12 -0.92 -17.85
C GLY A 88 -7.40 -1.80 -19.07
N ALA A 89 -6.60 -2.85 -19.28
CA ALA A 89 -6.80 -3.80 -20.37
C ALA A 89 -8.14 -4.54 -20.26
N GLY A 90 -8.49 -5.02 -19.07
CA GLY A 90 -9.78 -5.68 -18.81
C GLY A 90 -10.97 -4.76 -19.04
N ALA A 91 -10.87 -3.49 -18.65
CA ALA A 91 -11.91 -2.49 -18.91
C ALA A 91 -12.10 -2.24 -20.41
N LEU A 92 -11.01 -2.13 -21.18
CA LEU A 92 -11.07 -1.93 -22.63
C LEU A 92 -11.64 -3.16 -23.35
N ASP A 93 -11.23 -4.38 -22.96
CA ASP A 93 -11.78 -5.62 -23.50
C ASP A 93 -13.29 -5.72 -23.27
N ALA A 94 -13.75 -5.40 -22.06
CA ALA A 94 -15.18 -5.39 -21.75
C ALA A 94 -15.94 -4.35 -22.58
N ALA A 95 -15.42 -3.13 -22.73
CA ALA A 95 -16.02 -2.09 -23.55
C ALA A 95 -16.13 -2.50 -25.03
N LEU A 96 -15.08 -3.12 -25.59
CA LEU A 96 -15.07 -3.61 -26.97
C LEU A 96 -16.10 -4.72 -27.19
N LYS A 97 -16.21 -5.68 -26.27
CA LYS A 97 -17.23 -6.75 -26.33
C LYS A 97 -18.64 -6.19 -26.30
N LEU A 98 -18.91 -5.27 -25.37
CA LEU A 98 -20.20 -4.58 -25.28
C LEU A 98 -20.53 -3.82 -26.57
N SER A 99 -19.55 -3.15 -27.18
CA SER A 99 -19.75 -2.41 -28.44
C SER A 99 -20.17 -3.30 -29.62
N LYS A 100 -19.87 -4.61 -29.55
CA LYS A 100 -20.23 -5.62 -30.54
C LYS A 100 -21.53 -6.36 -30.18
N GLY A 101 -22.19 -5.99 -29.09
CA GLY A 101 -23.39 -6.68 -28.59
C GLY A 101 -23.09 -8.01 -27.88
N GLU A 102 -21.83 -8.28 -27.54
CA GLU A 102 -21.44 -9.48 -26.81
C GLU A 102 -21.79 -9.34 -25.31
N LYS A 103 -22.01 -10.48 -24.64
CA LYS A 103 -22.18 -10.51 -23.18
C LYS A 103 -20.82 -10.39 -22.49
N VAL A 104 -20.79 -9.64 -21.39
CA VAL A 104 -19.64 -9.55 -20.50
C VAL A 104 -20.06 -9.91 -19.08
N GLU A 105 -19.13 -10.46 -18.32
CA GLU A 105 -19.33 -10.67 -16.89
C GLU A 105 -19.53 -9.31 -16.19
N HIS A 106 -20.44 -9.27 -15.22
CA HIS A 106 -20.70 -8.05 -14.46
C HIS A 106 -19.53 -7.68 -13.55
N LYS A 107 -18.69 -8.66 -13.18
CA LYS A 107 -17.49 -8.46 -12.35
C LYS A 107 -16.30 -9.14 -13.00
N VAL A 108 -15.34 -8.34 -13.45
CA VAL A 108 -14.04 -8.82 -13.95
C VAL A 108 -13.02 -8.59 -12.84
N TYR A 109 -12.51 -9.67 -12.27
CA TYR A 109 -11.51 -9.60 -11.21
C TYR A 109 -10.10 -9.56 -11.78
N VAL A 110 -9.35 -8.51 -11.45
CA VAL A 110 -7.90 -8.45 -11.64
C VAL A 110 -7.24 -8.81 -10.31
N PRO A 111 -6.46 -9.91 -10.22
CA PRO A 111 -5.94 -10.39 -8.95
C PRO A 111 -4.97 -9.41 -8.28
N PHE A 112 -5.22 -9.15 -6.99
CA PHE A 112 -4.23 -8.52 -6.11
C PHE A 112 -3.07 -9.47 -5.85
N GLN A 113 -1.86 -8.91 -5.81
CA GLN A 113 -0.63 -9.71 -5.63
C GLN A 113 0.10 -9.25 -4.38
N LEU A 114 0.26 -10.15 -3.42
CA LEU A 114 1.04 -9.90 -2.22
C LEU A 114 2.51 -9.69 -2.58
N VAL A 115 3.10 -8.58 -2.11
CA VAL A 115 4.51 -8.25 -2.28
C VAL A 115 5.20 -8.33 -0.93
N THR A 116 6.27 -9.12 -0.87
CA THR A 116 7.11 -9.37 0.31
C THR A 116 8.58 -9.31 -0.10
N PRO A 117 9.54 -9.22 0.83
CA PRO A 117 10.95 -9.31 0.49
C PRO A 117 11.32 -10.55 -0.34
N ALA A 118 10.59 -11.67 -0.16
CA ALA A 118 10.84 -12.90 -0.89
C ALA A 118 10.47 -12.87 -2.38
N ASN A 119 9.65 -11.90 -2.82
CA ASN A 119 9.20 -11.81 -4.21
C ASN A 119 9.30 -10.40 -4.82
N ILE A 120 9.88 -9.44 -4.11
CA ILE A 120 9.98 -8.03 -4.48
C ILE A 120 10.62 -7.82 -5.87
N ASP A 121 11.59 -8.66 -6.25
CA ASP A 121 12.29 -8.58 -7.54
C ASP A 121 11.34 -8.70 -8.75
N LYS A 122 10.17 -9.32 -8.57
CA LYS A 122 9.15 -9.44 -9.62
C LYS A 122 8.41 -8.12 -9.88
N PHE A 123 8.50 -7.17 -8.97
CA PHE A 123 7.73 -5.92 -8.97
C PHE A 123 8.61 -4.68 -9.21
N LEU A 124 9.92 -4.75 -8.93
CA LEU A 124 10.88 -3.65 -9.16
C LEU A 124 10.87 -3.10 -10.60
N LYS A 125 10.49 -3.92 -11.58
CA LYS A 125 10.42 -3.54 -13.01
C LYS A 125 8.99 -3.42 -13.55
N LYS A 126 7.97 -3.64 -12.72
CA LYS A 126 6.56 -3.67 -13.15
C LYS A 126 5.81 -2.38 -12.86
N ASN A 127 6.27 -1.58 -11.89
CA ASN A 127 5.69 -0.28 -11.56
C ASN A 127 6.57 0.87 -12.07
#